data_AF-A0A1G1KCN5-F1
#
_entry.id   AF-A0A1G1KCN5-F1
#
_cell.length_a   1.000
_cell.length_b   1.000
_cell.length_c   1.000
_cell.angle_alpha   90.00
_cell.angle_beta   90.00
_cell.angle_gamma   90.00
#
_symmetry.space_group_name_H-M   'P 1'
#
loop_
_entity.id
_entity.type
_entity.pdbx_description
1 polymer ?
#
loop_
_entity_poly.entity_id
_entity_poly.type
_entity_poly.pdbx_seq_one_letter_code
_entity_poly.pdbx_strand_id
1 'polypeptide(L)'
;MPKVFNWQLGREMSYPYEEHHPARQFAFVFNLNRCIGCQTCTMACKSTWTFSKGQEFMWWNNVETKPYGGYPQWWDVKILKMVEEAGGAPQTWNTSQKDEQKPYGVYEGKTIFEAAEQHIGPEPQRVLGYLPTDEEWRAPNLYEDSSTGYEGGKLGLSKEGASLPEHKTWFFYLARICNHCAYPGCLAACPRQAIYKRPEDGIVLIDQQRCRGYRKCVEACPYKKAMYRSSTRVSEKCIGCYPRIEGKDPETGGRPMETRCMAACIGQIRLQGLVKMNPGGSWTEDRDN
;
A
#
# COMPACT_ATOMS: atom_id res chain seq x y z
N MET A 1 1.69 11.55 21.51
CA MET A 1 0.84 10.67 20.67
C MET A 1 0.41 9.51 21.54
N PRO A 2 -0.84 9.03 21.43
CA PRO A 2 -1.27 7.77 22.04
C PRO A 2 -0.29 6.63 21.74
N LYS A 3 -0.20 5.66 22.66
CA LYS A 3 0.49 4.39 22.45
C LYS A 3 -0.54 3.35 22.05
N VAL A 4 -0.29 2.65 20.95
CA VAL A 4 -1.17 1.62 20.40
C VAL A 4 -0.38 0.33 20.19
N PHE A 5 -1.02 -0.82 20.37
CA PHE A 5 -0.35 -2.10 20.21
C PHE A 5 -0.34 -2.56 18.73
N ASN A 6 0.84 -2.60 18.11
CA ASN A 6 0.98 -3.14 16.77
C ASN A 6 1.24 -4.65 16.81
N TRP A 7 0.17 -5.44 16.69
CA TRP A 7 0.24 -6.90 16.70
C TRP A 7 1.14 -7.49 15.58
N GLN A 8 1.33 -6.78 14.45
CA GLN A 8 2.21 -7.24 13.37
C GLN A 8 3.69 -7.16 13.74
N LEU A 9 4.04 -6.25 14.65
CA LEU A 9 5.40 -6.08 15.19
C LEU A 9 5.56 -6.70 16.58
N GLY A 10 4.47 -7.05 17.25
CA GLY A 10 4.46 -7.56 18.61
C GLY A 10 4.93 -6.53 19.66
N ARG A 11 4.73 -5.22 19.40
CA ARG A 11 5.12 -4.13 20.32
C ARG A 11 4.21 -2.93 20.22
N GLU A 12 4.26 -2.07 21.25
CA GLU A 12 3.63 -0.76 21.21
C GLU A 12 4.37 0.20 20.27
N MET A 13 3.61 1.08 19.63
CA MET A 13 4.15 2.18 18.83
C MET A 13 3.34 3.45 19.05
N SER A 14 3.92 4.60 18.71
CA SER A 14 3.20 5.88 18.71
C SER A 14 2.26 5.96 17.50
N TYR A 15 1.01 6.36 17.72
CA TYR A 15 0.05 6.65 16.65
C TYR A 15 -0.79 7.89 17.01
N PRO A 16 -1.19 8.76 16.06
CA PRO A 16 -1.89 10.01 16.40
C PRO A 16 -3.30 9.86 16.99
N TYR A 17 -3.88 8.67 16.94
CA TYR A 17 -5.24 8.38 17.40
C TYR A 17 -5.23 7.22 18.39
N GLU A 18 -6.22 7.18 19.25
CA GLU A 18 -6.46 6.06 20.16
C GLU A 18 -6.67 4.75 19.39
N GLU A 19 -6.35 3.64 20.05
CA GLU A 19 -6.49 2.31 19.48
C GLU A 19 -7.96 2.00 19.17
N HIS A 20 -8.23 1.61 17.92
CA HIS A 20 -9.57 1.23 17.46
C HIS A 20 -9.47 0.23 16.32
N HIS A 21 -10.23 -0.85 16.41
CA HIS A 21 -10.26 -1.93 15.41
C HIS A 21 -11.66 -2.09 14.80
N PRO A 22 -11.76 -2.37 13.49
CA PRO A 22 -13.06 -2.64 12.88
C PRO A 22 -13.57 -4.03 13.28
N ALA A 23 -14.87 -4.29 13.17
CA ALA A 23 -15.48 -5.59 13.42
C ALA A 23 -14.95 -6.66 12.46
N ARG A 24 -14.74 -6.28 11.19
CA ARG A 24 -14.05 -7.09 10.18
C ARG A 24 -13.01 -6.25 9.45
N GLN A 25 -12.00 -6.90 8.90
CA GLN A 25 -10.94 -6.27 8.12
C GLN A 25 -10.94 -6.82 6.69
N PHE A 26 -11.08 -5.91 5.72
CA PHE A 26 -10.81 -6.21 4.32
C PHE A 26 -9.36 -6.65 4.15
N ALA A 27 -9.17 -7.90 3.75
CA ALA A 27 -7.88 -8.53 3.57
C ALA A 27 -7.81 -9.19 2.19
N PHE A 28 -6.59 -9.33 1.68
CA PHE A 28 -6.35 -9.94 0.39
C PHE A 28 -4.95 -10.56 0.32
N VAL A 29 -4.81 -11.54 -0.56
CA VAL A 29 -3.54 -12.24 -0.84
C VAL A 29 -3.37 -12.33 -2.34
N PHE A 30 -2.18 -11.99 -2.83
CA PHE A 30 -1.80 -12.12 -4.24
C PHE A 30 -0.69 -13.16 -4.40
N ASN A 31 -0.95 -14.22 -5.16
CA ASN A 31 0.03 -15.25 -5.46
C ASN A 31 0.97 -14.79 -6.59
N LEU A 32 2.17 -14.34 -6.22
CA LEU A 32 3.16 -13.85 -7.18
C LEU A 32 3.63 -14.93 -8.16
N ASN A 33 3.59 -16.21 -7.79
CA ASN A 33 4.02 -17.32 -8.66
C ASN A 33 3.12 -17.52 -9.89
N ARG A 34 1.88 -17.01 -9.85
CA ARG A 34 0.91 -17.11 -10.95
C ARG A 34 0.70 -15.78 -11.67
N CYS A 35 1.34 -14.71 -11.23
CA CYS A 35 1.15 -13.40 -11.81
C CYS A 35 1.84 -13.34 -13.17
N ILE A 36 1.09 -12.95 -14.21
CA ILE A 36 1.58 -12.90 -15.60
C ILE A 36 1.69 -11.47 -16.14
N GLY A 37 1.61 -10.45 -15.28
CA GLY A 37 1.81 -9.06 -15.71
C GLY A 37 0.74 -8.45 -16.61
N CYS A 38 -0.30 -9.18 -17.03
CA CYS A 38 -1.26 -8.81 -18.08
C CYS A 38 -2.08 -7.50 -17.94
N GLN A 39 -1.94 -6.74 -16.85
CA GLN A 39 -2.64 -5.47 -16.59
C GLN A 39 -4.18 -5.51 -16.61
N THR A 40 -4.83 -6.67 -16.73
CA THR A 40 -6.31 -6.75 -16.79
C THR A 40 -6.96 -6.19 -15.52
N CYS A 41 -6.41 -6.53 -14.35
CA CYS A 41 -6.85 -5.97 -13.08
C CYS A 41 -6.66 -4.44 -12.99
N THR A 42 -5.60 -3.90 -13.60
CA THR A 42 -5.30 -2.46 -13.70
C THR A 42 -6.41 -1.77 -14.48
N MET A 43 -6.73 -2.30 -15.66
CA MET A 43 -7.78 -1.75 -16.51
C MET A 43 -9.18 -1.91 -15.93
N ALA A 44 -9.48 -3.04 -15.27
CA ALA A 44 -10.77 -3.23 -14.61
C ALA A 44 -11.03 -2.18 -13.51
N CYS A 45 -10.01 -1.83 -12.72
CA CYS A 45 -10.12 -0.77 -11.74
C CYS A 45 -10.25 0.61 -12.40
N LYS A 46 -9.44 0.85 -13.43
CA LYS A 46 -9.39 2.12 -14.17
C LYS A 46 -10.73 2.49 -14.79
N SER A 47 -11.30 1.56 -15.56
CA SER A 47 -12.57 1.76 -16.26
C SER A 47 -13.75 1.89 -15.30
N THR A 48 -13.68 1.27 -14.12
CA THR A 48 -14.77 1.36 -13.13
C THR A 48 -14.71 2.65 -12.32
N TRP A 49 -13.52 3.10 -11.89
CA TRP A 49 -13.42 4.11 -10.82
C TRP A 49 -12.63 5.38 -11.19
N THR A 50 -11.64 5.28 -12.08
CA THR A 50 -10.68 6.38 -12.32
C THR A 50 -10.66 6.85 -13.78
N PHE A 51 -11.84 6.95 -14.39
CA PHE A 51 -12.05 7.35 -15.78
C PHE A 51 -12.41 8.84 -15.96
N SER A 52 -12.67 9.58 -14.88
CA SER A 52 -13.08 10.99 -14.96
C SER A 52 -11.89 11.95 -15.18
N LYS A 53 -12.17 13.14 -15.70
CA LYS A 53 -11.17 14.22 -15.89
C LYS A 53 -10.31 14.45 -14.64
N GLY A 54 -8.99 14.46 -14.78
CA GLY A 54 -8.02 14.62 -13.68
C GLY A 54 -7.64 13.31 -12.98
N GLN A 55 -8.28 12.19 -13.31
CA GLN A 55 -7.95 10.85 -12.79
C GLN A 55 -7.07 10.06 -13.77
N GLU A 56 -6.57 10.65 -14.86
CA GLU A 56 -5.88 9.96 -15.95
C GLU A 56 -4.66 9.19 -15.44
N PHE A 57 -3.91 9.77 -14.50
CA PHE A 57 -2.76 9.13 -13.84
C PHE A 57 -3.14 8.34 -12.56
N MET A 58 -4.40 8.33 -12.15
CA MET A 58 -4.80 7.66 -10.91
C MET A 58 -4.98 6.15 -11.13
N TRP A 59 -3.88 5.39 -10.99
CA TRP A 59 -3.88 3.93 -11.05
C TRP A 59 -3.99 3.33 -9.64
N TRP A 60 -5.22 3.31 -9.11
CA TRP A 60 -5.49 2.75 -7.78
C TRP A 60 -5.07 1.29 -7.66
N ASN A 61 -5.29 0.49 -8.70
CA ASN A 61 -4.63 -0.79 -8.93
C ASN A 61 -3.61 -0.62 -10.06
N ASN A 62 -2.37 -1.06 -9.83
CA ASN A 62 -1.32 -1.11 -10.85
C ASN A 62 -0.52 -2.40 -10.69
N VAL A 63 0.15 -2.83 -11.76
CA VAL A 63 1.11 -3.94 -11.74
C VAL A 63 2.44 -3.40 -12.25
N GLU A 64 3.52 -3.67 -11.53
CA GLU A 64 4.87 -3.20 -11.86
C GLU A 64 5.86 -4.37 -11.93
N THR A 65 6.83 -4.29 -12.85
CA THR A 65 7.92 -5.25 -12.95
C THR A 65 8.98 -4.93 -11.90
N LYS A 66 9.23 -5.85 -10.96
CA LYS A 66 10.27 -5.72 -9.94
C LYS A 66 11.50 -6.53 -10.33
N PRO A 67 12.72 -6.06 -10.00
CA PRO A 67 13.05 -4.88 -9.18
C PRO A 67 13.13 -3.54 -9.93
N TYR A 68 12.92 -3.51 -11.24
CA TYR A 68 13.30 -2.37 -12.10
C TYR A 68 12.28 -1.22 -12.14
N GLY A 69 11.01 -1.49 -11.85
CA GLY A 69 9.91 -0.52 -11.95
C GLY A 69 9.30 -0.10 -10.61
N GLY A 70 8.40 0.87 -10.69
CA GLY A 70 7.63 1.36 -9.55
C GLY A 70 6.63 2.44 -9.95
N TYR A 71 5.47 2.46 -9.29
CA TYR A 71 4.50 3.54 -9.49
C TYR A 71 3.98 4.17 -8.18
N PRO A 72 4.39 5.39 -7.82
CA PRO A 72 5.33 6.27 -8.51
C PRO A 72 6.75 5.69 -8.52
N GLN A 73 7.61 6.23 -9.38
CA GLN A 73 8.95 5.69 -9.59
C GLN A 73 9.75 5.56 -8.28
N TRP A 74 10.22 4.35 -7.99
CA TRP A 74 11.07 4.03 -6.82
C TRP A 74 10.45 4.33 -5.45
N TRP A 75 9.12 4.25 -5.34
CA TRP A 75 8.39 4.58 -4.12
C TRP A 75 8.87 3.84 -2.88
N ASP A 76 9.18 2.56 -3.02
CA ASP A 76 9.61 1.64 -1.97
C ASP A 76 11.03 1.94 -1.50
N VAL A 77 11.98 2.02 -2.43
CA VAL A 77 13.40 2.30 -2.13
C VAL A 77 13.56 3.66 -1.45
N LYS A 78 12.85 4.69 -1.94
CA LYS A 78 12.91 6.04 -1.35
C LYS A 78 12.39 6.04 0.08
N ILE A 79 11.25 5.40 0.35
CA ILE A 79 10.69 5.36 1.71
C ILE A 79 11.57 4.55 2.66
N LEU A 80 12.08 3.39 2.23
CA LEU A 80 12.99 2.60 3.06
C LEU A 80 14.24 3.38 3.43
N LYS A 81 14.87 4.05 2.45
CA LYS A 81 16.03 4.91 2.68
C LYS A 81 15.73 6.02 3.69
N MET A 82 14.59 6.70 3.54
CA MET A 82 14.19 7.74 4.50
C MET A 82 14.02 7.21 5.92
N VAL A 83 13.40 6.03 6.08
CA VAL A 83 13.20 5.42 7.41
C VAL A 83 14.53 4.99 8.03
N GLU A 84 15.46 4.46 7.24
CA GLU A 84 16.81 4.11 7.71
C GLU A 84 17.62 5.35 8.12
N GLU A 85 17.58 6.41 7.31
CA GLU A 85 18.27 7.68 7.58
C GLU A 85 17.73 8.36 8.83
N ALA A 86 16.40 8.50 8.95
CA ALA A 86 15.77 9.06 10.14
C ALA A 86 15.96 8.17 11.38
N GLY A 87 16.08 6.86 11.15
CA GLY A 87 16.26 5.88 12.21
C GLY A 87 17.69 5.71 12.71
N GLY A 88 18.69 6.13 11.93
CA GLY A 88 20.10 5.90 12.22
C GLY A 88 20.52 4.43 12.21
N ALA A 89 19.67 3.53 11.71
CA ALA A 89 19.90 2.09 11.72
C ALA A 89 19.15 1.40 10.55
N PRO A 90 19.72 0.30 10.01
CA PRO A 90 19.07 -0.48 8.96
C PRO A 90 17.77 -1.14 9.45
N GLN A 91 16.84 -1.43 8.53
CA GLN A 91 15.60 -2.12 8.87
C GLN A 91 15.84 -3.64 8.96
N THR A 92 16.03 -4.17 10.18
CA THR A 92 16.41 -5.57 10.40
C THR A 92 15.35 -6.38 11.15
N TRP A 93 15.31 -7.68 10.84
CA TRP A 93 14.58 -8.69 11.60
C TRP A 93 15.57 -9.52 12.41
N ASN A 94 15.36 -9.60 13.72
CA ASN A 94 16.08 -10.51 14.60
C ASN A 94 15.49 -11.91 14.49
N THR A 95 16.07 -12.71 13.61
CA THR A 95 15.63 -14.07 13.31
C THR A 95 15.98 -15.10 14.39
N SER A 96 16.75 -14.72 15.42
CA SER A 96 17.06 -15.60 16.55
C SER A 96 15.88 -15.72 17.53
N GLN A 97 14.99 -14.72 17.56
CA GLN A 97 13.84 -14.65 18.46
C GLN A 97 12.56 -15.10 17.75
N LYS A 98 12.49 -16.38 17.40
CA LYS A 98 11.32 -16.99 16.75
C LYS A 98 10.49 -17.78 17.74
N ASP A 99 9.18 -17.61 17.66
CA ASP A 99 8.18 -18.42 18.33
C ASP A 99 6.95 -18.57 17.40
N GLU A 100 5.90 -19.25 17.87
CA GLU A 100 4.68 -19.45 17.09
C GLU A 100 3.97 -18.14 16.70
N GLN A 101 4.08 -17.09 17.50
CA GLN A 101 3.50 -15.77 17.25
C GLN A 101 4.43 -14.87 16.41
N LYS A 102 5.73 -15.18 16.38
CA LYS A 102 6.80 -14.45 15.67
C LYS A 102 7.58 -15.39 14.74
N PRO A 103 6.94 -16.00 13.73
CA PRO A 103 7.58 -17.01 12.89
C PRO A 103 8.79 -16.47 12.11
N TYR A 104 8.84 -15.16 11.86
CA TYR A 104 9.91 -14.48 11.14
C TYR A 104 10.91 -13.76 12.05
N GLY A 105 10.75 -13.84 13.36
CA GLY A 105 11.56 -13.12 14.35
C GLY A 105 10.94 -11.80 14.80
N VAL A 106 11.73 -10.99 15.49
CA VAL A 106 11.32 -9.66 15.98
C VAL A 106 11.82 -8.57 15.02
N TYR A 107 10.93 -7.68 14.60
CA TYR A 107 11.34 -6.50 13.82
C TYR A 107 11.97 -5.44 14.73
N GLU A 108 13.24 -5.13 14.50
CA GLU A 108 14.00 -4.16 15.30
C GLU A 108 14.06 -2.77 14.64
N GLY A 109 13.59 -2.67 13.39
CA GLY A 109 13.50 -1.41 12.66
C GLY A 109 12.48 -0.43 13.26
N LYS A 110 12.37 0.72 12.58
CA LYS A 110 11.42 1.78 12.96
C LYS A 110 10.25 1.80 11.98
N THR A 111 9.09 2.15 12.51
CA THR A 111 7.92 2.47 11.69
C THR A 111 8.05 3.88 11.12
N ILE A 112 7.24 4.19 10.10
CA ILE A 112 7.11 5.56 9.56
C ILE A 112 6.60 6.58 10.59
N PHE A 113 6.03 6.12 11.71
CA PHE A 113 5.57 6.99 12.80
C PHE A 113 6.72 7.32 13.75
N GLU A 114 7.44 6.30 14.22
CA GLU A 114 8.62 6.45 15.09
C GLU A 114 9.74 7.20 14.37
N ALA A 115 9.95 6.92 13.08
CA ALA A 115 10.94 7.64 12.28
C ALA A 115 10.56 9.12 12.09
N ALA A 116 9.27 9.46 12.08
CA ALA A 116 8.82 10.85 12.00
C ALA A 116 9.15 11.66 13.26
N GLU A 117 9.10 11.03 14.44
CA GLU A 117 9.45 11.67 15.72
C GLU A 117 10.92 12.12 15.77
N GLN A 118 11.78 11.46 15.00
CA GLN A 118 13.23 11.69 14.96
C GLN A 118 13.66 12.47 13.72
N HIS A 119 12.76 12.69 12.77
CA HIS A 119 13.07 13.37 11.53
C HIS A 119 13.16 14.89 11.75
N ILE A 120 14.34 15.46 11.52
CA ILE A 120 14.56 16.90 11.51
C ILE A 120 14.44 17.37 10.06
N GLY A 121 13.24 17.82 9.69
CA GLY A 121 12.92 18.36 8.37
C GLY A 121 12.46 19.82 8.43
N PRO A 122 12.39 20.51 7.27
CA PRO A 122 11.92 21.90 7.19
C PRO A 122 10.45 22.04 7.61
N GLU A 123 9.64 20.99 7.46
CA GLU A 123 8.27 20.92 7.98
C GLU A 123 8.13 19.77 8.97
N PRO A 124 7.41 19.97 10.09
CA PRO A 124 7.09 18.87 11.01
C PRO A 124 6.15 17.87 10.33
N GLN A 125 6.57 16.62 10.26
CA GLN A 125 5.78 15.52 9.72
C GLN A 125 5.24 14.64 10.86
N ARG A 126 3.94 14.32 10.84
CA ARG A 126 3.35 13.32 11.75
C ARG A 126 3.67 11.88 11.35
N VAL A 127 4.01 11.70 10.08
CA VAL A 127 4.29 10.42 9.44
C VAL A 127 5.36 10.70 8.41
N LEU A 128 6.47 9.98 8.49
CA LEU A 128 7.60 10.18 7.60
C LEU A 128 7.20 9.82 6.17
N GLY A 129 7.50 10.71 5.23
CA GLY A 129 7.20 10.50 3.83
C GLY A 129 7.64 11.66 2.96
N TYR A 130 7.43 11.52 1.67
CA TYR A 130 7.74 12.55 0.68
C TYR A 130 6.58 12.66 -0.31
N LEU A 131 6.43 13.83 -0.90
CA LEU A 131 5.53 14.05 -2.02
C LEU A 131 6.24 13.66 -3.32
N PRO A 132 5.76 12.63 -4.04
CA PRO A 132 6.34 12.31 -5.34
C PRO A 132 6.12 13.44 -6.32
N THR A 133 7.11 13.70 -7.15
CA THR A 133 7.04 14.73 -8.20
C THR A 133 6.10 14.27 -9.32
N ASP A 134 5.63 15.23 -10.13
CA ASP A 134 4.82 14.90 -11.31
C ASP A 134 5.55 13.97 -12.27
N GLU A 135 6.89 14.10 -12.33
CA GLU A 135 7.74 13.26 -13.16
C GLU A 135 7.66 11.78 -12.80
N GLU A 136 7.61 11.48 -11.51
CA GLU A 136 7.49 10.12 -11.00
C GLU A 136 6.14 9.47 -11.30
N TRP A 137 5.12 10.29 -11.60
CA TRP A 137 3.76 9.83 -11.94
C TRP A 137 3.53 9.65 -13.45
N ARG A 138 4.47 10.10 -14.31
CA ARG A 138 4.26 10.14 -15.78
C ARG A 138 4.13 8.77 -16.44
N ALA A 139 4.83 7.75 -15.91
CA ALA A 139 4.94 6.45 -16.56
C ALA A 139 4.56 5.32 -15.59
N PRO A 140 3.30 4.84 -15.62
CA PRO A 140 2.79 3.88 -14.63
C PRO A 140 3.39 2.48 -14.68
N ASN A 141 4.05 2.14 -15.79
CA ASN A 141 4.65 0.83 -16.02
C ASN A 141 6.03 0.97 -16.68
N LEU A 142 6.79 1.99 -16.29
CA LEU A 142 8.15 2.19 -16.77
C LEU A 142 9.01 0.97 -16.41
N TYR A 143 9.80 0.49 -17.38
CA TYR A 143 10.64 -0.70 -17.29
C TYR A 143 9.88 -2.04 -17.19
N GLU A 144 8.66 -2.11 -17.74
CA GLU A 144 7.99 -3.39 -17.97
C GLU A 144 8.90 -4.35 -18.74
N ASP A 145 9.04 -5.57 -18.21
CA ASP A 145 9.86 -6.67 -18.72
C ASP A 145 11.30 -6.31 -19.08
N SER A 146 11.78 -5.17 -18.58
CA SER A 146 13.08 -4.61 -18.91
C SER A 146 13.99 -4.74 -17.71
N SER A 147 14.92 -5.70 -17.77
CA SER A 147 15.99 -5.77 -16.79
C SER A 147 17.03 -4.69 -17.08
N THR A 148 16.87 -3.54 -16.46
CA THR A 148 17.83 -2.44 -16.54
C THR A 148 18.99 -2.68 -15.56
N GLY A 149 20.17 -2.18 -15.88
CA GLY A 149 21.29 -2.17 -14.93
C GLY A 149 20.90 -1.48 -13.63
N TYR A 150 21.23 -2.09 -12.49
CA TYR A 150 21.00 -1.50 -11.17
C TYR A 150 22.34 -1.14 -10.53
N GLU A 151 22.58 0.15 -10.32
CA GLU A 151 23.72 0.60 -9.52
C GLU A 151 23.46 0.29 -8.05
N GLY A 152 24.23 -0.63 -7.47
CA GLY A 152 24.18 -0.78 -6.01
C GLY A 152 24.73 -2.07 -5.41
N GLY A 153 24.89 -3.17 -6.15
CA GLY A 153 25.56 -4.42 -5.71
C GLY A 153 24.95 -5.17 -4.50
N LYS A 154 24.28 -4.49 -3.57
CA LYS A 154 23.74 -5.01 -2.31
C LYS A 154 22.60 -6.01 -2.49
N LEU A 155 21.91 -5.97 -3.62
CA LEU A 155 20.80 -6.89 -3.96
C LEU A 155 21.22 -8.01 -4.93
N GLY A 156 22.51 -8.11 -5.29
CA GLY A 156 22.99 -9.08 -6.28
C GLY A 156 22.45 -8.84 -7.70
N LEU A 157 21.90 -7.66 -7.97
CA LEU A 157 21.34 -7.30 -9.28
C LEU A 157 22.44 -6.91 -10.27
N SER A 158 22.26 -7.33 -11.53
CA SER A 158 23.18 -7.02 -12.63
C SER A 158 23.39 -5.51 -12.79
N LYS A 159 24.65 -5.08 -12.95
CA LYS A 159 25.00 -3.70 -13.29
C LYS A 159 24.75 -3.39 -14.75
N GLU A 160 24.85 -4.40 -15.62
CA GLU A 160 24.66 -4.23 -17.06
C GLU A 160 23.19 -4.42 -17.49
N GLY A 161 22.36 -5.04 -16.65
CA GLY A 161 20.98 -5.39 -17.00
C GLY A 161 20.91 -6.63 -17.90
N ALA A 162 19.99 -6.63 -18.87
CA ALA A 162 19.87 -7.69 -19.88
C ALA A 162 21.11 -7.73 -20.76
N SER A 163 21.78 -8.88 -20.83
CA SER A 163 22.89 -9.13 -21.76
C SER A 163 22.76 -10.51 -22.43
N LEU A 164 23.38 -10.64 -23.61
CA LEU A 164 23.52 -11.90 -24.35
C LEU A 164 24.95 -12.45 -24.17
N PRO A 165 25.17 -13.78 -24.22
CA PRO A 165 24.21 -14.85 -24.48
C PRO A 165 23.45 -15.34 -23.23
N GLU A 166 23.91 -14.98 -22.03
CA GLU A 166 23.35 -15.44 -20.76
C GLU A 166 22.58 -14.33 -20.05
N HIS A 167 21.27 -14.50 -19.88
CA HIS A 167 20.43 -13.59 -19.11
C HIS A 167 20.61 -13.87 -17.60
N LYS A 168 21.51 -13.14 -16.91
CA LYS A 168 21.74 -13.23 -15.46
C LYS A 168 20.82 -12.32 -14.63
N THR A 169 19.64 -12.03 -15.17
CA THR A 169 18.67 -11.11 -14.59
C THR A 169 17.34 -11.84 -14.34
N TRP A 170 16.62 -11.37 -13.34
CA TRP A 170 15.32 -11.93 -12.94
C TRP A 170 14.36 -10.78 -12.71
N PHE A 171 13.08 -11.03 -13.00
CA PHE A 171 12.03 -10.11 -12.63
C PHE A 171 10.76 -10.89 -12.29
N PHE A 172 9.84 -10.21 -11.61
CA PHE A 172 8.49 -10.70 -11.35
C PHE A 172 7.51 -9.53 -11.34
N TYR A 173 6.23 -9.85 -11.40
CA TYR A 173 5.17 -8.86 -11.44
C TYR A 173 4.57 -8.63 -10.06
N LEU A 174 4.66 -7.38 -9.59
CA LEU A 174 4.08 -6.97 -8.32
C LEU A 174 2.79 -6.19 -8.56
N ALA A 175 1.66 -6.84 -8.32
CA ALA A 175 0.35 -6.18 -8.32
C ALA A 175 0.11 -5.43 -7.00
N ARG A 176 -0.29 -4.15 -7.05
CA ARG A 176 -0.50 -3.32 -5.85
C ARG A 176 -1.81 -2.55 -5.87
N ILE A 177 -2.43 -2.49 -4.70
CA ILE A 177 -3.61 -1.66 -4.36
C ILE A 177 -3.36 -0.91 -3.05
N CYS A 178 -4.33 -0.11 -2.58
CA CYS A 178 -4.29 0.36 -1.19
C CYS A 178 -4.42 -0.83 -0.24
N ASN A 179 -3.56 -0.89 0.77
CA ASN A 179 -3.55 -2.00 1.73
C ASN A 179 -4.61 -1.88 2.83
N HIS A 180 -5.40 -0.79 2.86
CA HIS A 180 -6.41 -0.54 3.90
C HIS A 180 -5.91 -0.87 5.31
N CYS A 181 -4.69 -0.41 5.63
CA CYS A 181 -3.87 -0.84 6.77
C CYS A 181 -4.60 -0.81 8.12
N ALA A 182 -4.15 -1.62 9.08
CA ALA A 182 -4.59 -1.53 10.48
C ALA A 182 -4.30 -0.14 11.07
N TYR A 183 -3.08 0.36 10.83
CA TYR A 183 -2.65 1.71 11.20
C TYR A 183 -2.29 2.52 9.94
N PRO A 184 -3.26 3.21 9.29
CA PRO A 184 -3.01 3.89 8.04
C PRO A 184 -2.18 5.17 8.24
N GLY A 185 -1.02 5.26 7.56
CA GLY A 185 -0.21 6.49 7.53
C GLY A 185 -0.94 7.68 6.90
N CYS A 186 -1.77 7.43 5.88
CA CYS A 186 -2.58 8.47 5.26
C CYS A 186 -3.60 9.09 6.23
N LEU A 187 -4.21 8.27 7.09
CA LEU A 187 -5.16 8.70 8.12
C LEU A 187 -4.45 9.54 9.18
N ALA A 188 -3.36 9.01 9.73
CA ALA A 188 -2.48 9.69 10.70
C ALA A 188 -2.03 11.09 10.26
N ALA A 189 -1.75 11.26 8.96
CA ALA A 189 -1.22 12.51 8.43
C ALA A 189 -2.28 13.55 8.05
N CYS A 190 -3.56 13.20 7.92
CA CYS A 190 -4.57 14.13 7.41
C CYS A 190 -4.92 15.20 8.46
N PRO A 191 -4.54 16.49 8.27
CA PRO A 191 -4.79 17.52 9.28
C PRO A 191 -6.28 17.83 9.44
N ARG A 192 -7.10 17.53 8.42
CA ARG A 192 -8.54 17.81 8.40
C ARG A 192 -9.40 16.63 8.86
N GLN A 193 -8.76 15.49 9.19
CA GLN A 193 -9.45 14.25 9.56
C GLN A 193 -10.50 13.84 8.50
N ALA A 194 -10.20 14.07 7.21
CA ALA A 194 -11.05 13.68 6.09
C ALA A 194 -10.91 12.19 5.74
N ILE A 195 -9.91 11.51 6.29
CA ILE A 195 -9.67 10.09 6.07
C ILE A 195 -10.17 9.34 7.29
N TYR A 196 -10.91 8.26 7.06
CA TYR A 196 -11.47 7.42 8.12
C TYR A 196 -11.35 5.95 7.72
N LYS A 197 -11.40 5.07 8.71
CA LYS A 197 -11.45 3.62 8.55
C LYS A 197 -12.83 3.16 8.97
N ARG A 198 -13.55 2.48 8.09
CA ARG A 198 -14.91 2.01 8.34
C ARG A 198 -14.94 0.97 9.47
N PRO A 199 -15.83 1.10 10.46
CA PRO A 199 -15.90 0.16 11.58
C PRO A 199 -16.40 -1.24 11.18
N GLU A 200 -17.19 -1.36 10.11
CA GLU A 200 -17.81 -2.63 9.69
C GLU A 200 -16.86 -3.57 8.94
N ASP A 201 -15.93 -3.02 8.15
CA ASP A 201 -15.10 -3.81 7.22
C ASP A 201 -13.64 -3.35 7.12
N GLY A 202 -13.23 -2.32 7.87
CA GLY A 202 -11.85 -1.86 7.89
C GLY A 202 -11.39 -1.18 6.61
N ILE A 203 -12.28 -0.92 5.64
CA ILE A 203 -11.96 -0.18 4.43
C ILE A 203 -11.69 1.27 4.82
N VAL A 204 -10.43 1.68 4.67
CA VAL A 204 -10.04 3.10 4.75
C VAL A 204 -10.66 3.85 3.57
N LEU A 205 -11.22 5.05 3.77
CA LEU A 205 -11.82 5.93 2.76
C LEU A 205 -11.38 7.40 2.96
N ILE A 206 -11.54 8.21 1.90
CA ILE A 206 -11.34 9.67 1.97
C ILE A 206 -12.69 10.34 1.70
N ASP A 207 -13.21 11.05 2.69
CA ASP A 207 -14.39 11.90 2.56
C ASP A 207 -14.10 13.06 1.60
N GLN A 208 -14.71 13.01 0.42
CA GLN A 208 -14.52 14.00 -0.65
C GLN A 208 -15.10 15.36 -0.28
N GLN A 209 -16.11 15.44 0.60
CA GLN A 209 -16.72 16.70 1.05
C GLN A 209 -15.83 17.42 2.08
N ARG A 210 -15.11 16.66 2.91
CA ARG A 210 -14.17 17.21 3.91
C ARG A 210 -12.77 17.46 3.36
N CYS A 211 -12.36 16.74 2.32
CA CYS A 211 -11.03 16.87 1.73
C CYS A 211 -10.84 18.27 1.09
N ARG A 212 -9.66 18.85 1.30
CA ARG A 212 -9.26 20.16 0.73
C ARG A 212 -7.90 20.11 0.03
N GLY A 213 -7.40 18.90 -0.26
CA GLY A 213 -6.20 18.76 -1.09
C GLY A 213 -4.89 19.15 -0.42
N TYR A 214 -4.77 19.09 0.92
CA TYR A 214 -3.50 19.37 1.63
C TYR A 214 -2.36 18.42 1.27
N ARG A 215 -2.63 17.32 0.56
CA ARG A 215 -1.65 16.32 0.09
C ARG A 215 -0.80 15.62 1.16
N LYS A 216 -0.95 15.94 2.45
CA LYS A 216 -0.29 15.20 3.56
C LYS A 216 -0.57 13.69 3.53
N CYS A 217 -1.74 13.26 3.05
CA CYS A 217 -2.03 11.84 2.85
C CYS A 217 -1.25 11.19 1.69
N VAL A 218 -0.95 11.95 0.63
CA VAL A 218 -0.13 11.55 -0.52
C VAL A 218 1.33 11.44 -0.07
N GLU A 219 1.80 12.40 0.73
CA GLU A 219 3.13 12.42 1.35
C GLU A 219 3.36 11.21 2.25
N ALA A 220 2.46 11.01 3.21
CA ALA A 220 2.61 10.06 4.30
C ALA A 220 2.32 8.59 3.94
N CYS A 221 1.59 8.32 2.86
CA CYS A 221 1.33 6.92 2.50
C CYS A 221 2.65 6.29 2.02
N PRO A 222 3.20 5.28 2.71
CA PRO A 222 4.47 4.67 2.29
C PRO A 222 4.31 3.99 0.92
N TYR A 223 3.12 3.47 0.62
CA TYR A 223 2.78 2.84 -0.66
C TYR A 223 2.36 3.80 -1.77
N LYS A 224 2.26 5.11 -1.46
CA LYS A 224 1.80 6.17 -2.37
C LYS A 224 0.45 5.88 -3.06
N LYS A 225 -0.47 5.24 -2.32
CA LYS A 225 -1.80 4.88 -2.84
C LYS A 225 -2.88 5.94 -2.62
N ALA A 226 -2.60 6.99 -1.85
CA ALA A 226 -3.38 8.21 -1.88
C ALA A 226 -2.81 9.14 -2.96
N MET A 227 -3.66 9.65 -3.83
CA MET A 227 -3.29 10.40 -5.02
C MET A 227 -4.08 11.71 -5.07
N TYR A 228 -3.48 12.80 -5.57
CA TYR A 228 -4.12 14.12 -5.60
C TYR A 228 -4.73 14.42 -6.96
N ARG A 229 -6.04 14.63 -7.05
CA ARG A 229 -6.69 15.02 -8.30
C ARG A 229 -6.70 16.53 -8.43
N SER A 230 -5.90 17.05 -9.35
CA SER A 230 -5.73 18.50 -9.57
C SER A 230 -7.03 19.18 -10.04
N SER A 231 -7.85 18.50 -10.82
CA SER A 231 -9.10 19.05 -11.38
C SER A 231 -10.16 19.34 -10.31
N THR A 232 -10.25 18.53 -9.26
CA THR A 232 -11.21 18.68 -8.15
C THR A 232 -10.56 19.23 -6.88
N ARG A 233 -9.22 19.36 -6.87
CA ARG A 233 -8.41 19.82 -5.73
C ARG A 233 -8.62 19.01 -4.46
N VAL A 234 -8.91 17.72 -4.61
CA VAL A 234 -9.05 16.75 -3.52
C VAL A 234 -8.18 15.53 -3.78
N SER A 235 -7.88 14.79 -2.72
CA SER A 235 -7.19 13.51 -2.84
C SER A 235 -8.18 12.35 -2.91
N GLU A 236 -7.88 11.39 -3.76
CA GLU A 236 -8.64 10.15 -3.93
C GLU A 236 -7.70 8.95 -3.82
N LYS A 237 -8.28 7.77 -3.61
CA LYS A 237 -7.53 6.52 -3.51
C LYS A 237 -8.48 5.35 -3.71
N CYS A 238 -7.94 4.14 -3.83
CA CYS A 238 -8.71 2.89 -3.82
C CYS A 238 -9.77 2.88 -2.70
N ILE A 239 -11.00 2.58 -3.08
CA ILE A 239 -12.16 2.50 -2.19
C ILE A 239 -12.49 1.06 -1.76
N GLY A 240 -11.59 0.11 -2.04
CA GLY A 240 -11.84 -1.32 -1.79
C GLY A 240 -13.07 -1.86 -2.52
N CYS A 241 -13.52 -1.21 -3.61
CA CYS A 241 -14.83 -1.44 -4.22
C CYS A 241 -15.96 -1.66 -3.19
N TYR A 242 -16.01 -0.86 -2.11
CA TYR A 242 -17.01 -1.07 -1.05
C TYR A 242 -18.45 -1.24 -1.56
N PRO A 243 -18.93 -0.56 -2.64
CA PRO A 243 -20.29 -0.82 -3.13
C PRO A 243 -20.48 -2.26 -3.60
N ARG A 244 -19.45 -2.89 -4.20
CA ARG A 244 -19.49 -4.31 -4.61
C ARG A 244 -19.49 -5.25 -3.43
N ILE A 245 -18.62 -4.98 -2.45
CA ILE A 245 -18.53 -5.80 -1.22
C ILE A 245 -19.86 -5.76 -0.46
N GLU A 246 -20.56 -4.62 -0.46
CA GLU A 246 -21.87 -4.47 0.17
C GLU A 246 -23.04 -5.02 -0.67
N GLY A 247 -22.81 -5.44 -1.92
CA GLY A 247 -23.88 -5.80 -2.85
C GLY A 247 -24.73 -4.63 -3.33
N LYS A 248 -24.23 -3.40 -3.19
CA LYS A 248 -24.87 -2.16 -3.66
C LYS A 248 -24.39 -1.71 -5.06
N ASP A 249 -23.44 -2.42 -5.67
CA ASP A 249 -23.10 -2.21 -7.07
C ASP A 249 -24.31 -2.65 -7.93
N PRO A 250 -24.86 -1.77 -8.81
CA PRO A 250 -26.03 -2.08 -9.62
C PRO A 250 -25.91 -3.38 -10.44
N GLU A 251 -24.69 -3.74 -10.85
CA GLU A 251 -24.41 -4.93 -11.67
C GLU A 251 -24.50 -6.24 -10.88
N THR A 252 -24.56 -6.19 -9.55
CA THR A 252 -24.52 -7.41 -8.72
C THR A 252 -25.90 -7.91 -8.32
N GLY A 253 -26.96 -7.15 -8.62
CA GLY A 253 -28.34 -7.53 -8.29
C GLY A 253 -28.55 -7.74 -6.78
N GLY A 254 -27.92 -6.91 -5.95
CA GLY A 254 -28.02 -7.01 -4.48
C GLY A 254 -27.05 -7.98 -3.82
N ARG A 255 -26.25 -8.72 -4.61
CA ARG A 255 -25.33 -9.74 -4.08
C ARG A 255 -23.97 -9.13 -3.76
N PRO A 256 -23.41 -9.35 -2.55
CA PRO A 256 -22.00 -9.09 -2.27
C PRO A 256 -21.10 -9.78 -3.31
N MET A 257 -20.14 -9.03 -3.84
CA MET A 257 -19.18 -9.53 -4.83
C MET A 257 -17.77 -9.06 -4.53
N GLU A 258 -16.80 -9.73 -5.14
CA GLU A 258 -15.41 -9.34 -5.08
C GLU A 258 -15.18 -7.98 -5.73
N THR A 259 -14.10 -7.33 -5.32
CA THR A 259 -13.63 -6.11 -5.97
C THR A 259 -13.30 -6.37 -7.43
N ARG A 260 -13.48 -5.38 -8.30
CA ARG A 260 -13.31 -5.53 -9.76
C ARG A 260 -11.93 -6.08 -10.14
N CYS A 261 -10.88 -5.68 -9.42
CA CYS A 261 -9.53 -6.14 -9.71
C CYS A 261 -9.29 -7.61 -9.32
N MET A 262 -10.01 -8.16 -8.33
CA MET A 262 -9.97 -9.60 -8.04
C MET A 262 -10.82 -10.39 -9.03
N ALA A 263 -12.06 -9.96 -9.28
CA ALA A 263 -12.99 -10.67 -10.18
C ALA A 263 -12.45 -10.76 -11.62
N ALA A 264 -11.76 -9.72 -12.11
CA ALA A 264 -11.19 -9.68 -13.46
C ALA A 264 -9.80 -10.34 -13.57
N CYS A 265 -9.32 -11.04 -12.54
CA CYS A 265 -7.97 -11.57 -12.54
C CYS A 265 -7.83 -12.84 -13.39
N ILE A 266 -7.34 -12.69 -14.61
CA ILE A 266 -7.09 -13.82 -15.54
C ILE A 266 -6.12 -14.85 -14.95
N GLY A 267 -5.05 -14.39 -14.30
CA GLY A 267 -4.06 -15.28 -13.67
C GLY A 267 -4.57 -16.04 -12.44
N GLN A 268 -5.78 -15.73 -11.96
CA GLN A 268 -6.38 -16.29 -10.74
C GLN A 268 -5.42 -16.24 -9.54
N ILE A 269 -4.74 -15.10 -9.38
CA ILE A 269 -3.74 -14.91 -8.33
C ILE A 269 -4.33 -14.30 -7.07
N ARG A 270 -5.55 -13.77 -7.14
CA ARG A 270 -6.10 -12.84 -6.17
C ARG A 270 -7.15 -13.53 -5.31
N LEU A 271 -6.92 -13.52 -4.01
CA LEU A 271 -7.88 -13.91 -2.99
C LEU A 271 -8.23 -12.67 -2.17
N GLN A 272 -9.50 -12.51 -1.82
CA GLN A 272 -9.95 -11.46 -0.91
C GLN A 272 -10.99 -12.00 0.07
N GLY A 273 -11.10 -11.37 1.23
CA GLY A 273 -12.09 -11.71 2.24
C GLY A 273 -12.25 -10.61 3.29
N LEU A 274 -13.27 -10.78 4.13
CA LEU A 274 -13.46 -9.97 5.33
C LEU A 274 -13.09 -10.83 6.53
N VAL A 275 -11.94 -10.55 7.13
CA VAL A 275 -11.44 -11.30 8.29
C VAL A 275 -12.04 -10.72 9.57
N LYS A 276 -12.57 -11.58 10.43
CA LYS A 276 -13.07 -11.16 11.74
C LYS A 276 -11.91 -10.72 12.64
N MET A 277 -12.11 -9.64 13.40
CA MET A 277 -11.08 -9.08 14.26
C MET A 277 -11.37 -9.40 15.73
N ASN A 278 -10.32 -9.72 16.48
CA ASN A 278 -10.37 -9.81 17.94
C ASN A 278 -10.38 -8.40 18.56
N PRO A 279 -10.82 -8.23 19.82
CA PRO A 279 -10.78 -6.94 20.51
C PRO A 279 -9.38 -6.29 20.53
N GLY A 280 -8.31 -7.08 20.60
CA GLY A 280 -6.91 -6.61 20.55
C GLY A 280 -6.35 -6.38 19.14
N GLY A 281 -7.20 -6.37 18.11
CA GLY A 281 -6.79 -6.04 16.74
C GLY A 281 -6.09 -7.13 15.94
N SER A 282 -5.84 -8.29 16.54
CA SER A 282 -5.38 -9.49 15.82
C SER A 282 -6.53 -10.14 15.04
N TRP A 283 -6.19 -10.95 14.05
CA TRP A 283 -7.19 -11.73 13.31
C TRP A 283 -7.75 -12.84 14.19
N THR A 284 -9.07 -13.04 14.15
CA THR A 284 -9.68 -14.23 14.75
C THR A 284 -9.22 -15.46 14.00
N GLU A 285 -8.80 -16.51 14.71
CA GLU A 285 -8.55 -17.81 14.08
C GLU A 285 -9.91 -18.41 13.70
N ASP A 286 -10.25 -18.26 12.42
CA ASP A 286 -11.47 -18.78 11.82
C ASP A 286 -11.07 -19.49 10.53
N ARG A 287 -10.95 -20.82 10.60
CA ARG A 287 -10.49 -21.65 9.48
C ARG A 287 -11.58 -21.89 8.45
N ASP A 288 -12.84 -21.67 8.83
CA ASP A 288 -14.03 -21.97 8.03
C ASP A 288 -14.72 -20.71 7.48
N ASN A 289 -14.05 -19.56 7.63
CA ASN A 289 -14.49 -18.22 7.24
C ASN A 289 -15.32 -18.17 5.95
#